data_AF-A0A2J6HI54-F1
#
_entry.id   AF-A0A2J6HI54-F1
#
_cell.length_a   1.000
_cell.length_b   1.000
_cell.length_c   1.000
_cell.angle_alpha   90.00
_cell.angle_beta   90.00
_cell.angle_gamma   90.00
#
_symmetry.space_group_name_H-M   'P 1'
#
loop_
_entity.id
_entity.type
_entity.pdbx_description
1 polymer ?
#
loop_
_entity_poly.entity_id
_entity_poly.type
_entity_poly.pdbx_seq_one_letter_code
_entity_poly.pdbx_strand_id
1 'polypeptide(L)' 'DNNSIHCRHSDHLFICGDEVKEISEDLPPLAPRVGIVAHMQANTVLEILLKNL' A
#
# COMPACT_ATOMS: atom_id res chain seq x y z
N ASP A 1 2.90 3.67 -15.02
CA ASP A 1 1.70 4.49 -14.85
C ASP A 1 1.78 5.23 -13.53
N ASN A 2 1.91 6.55 -13.58
CA ASN A 2 2.31 7.36 -12.42
C ASN A 2 1.18 7.49 -11.38
N ASN A 3 -0.07 7.37 -11.80
CA ASN A 3 -1.25 7.56 -10.95
C ASN A 3 -1.91 6.23 -10.54
N SER A 4 -1.19 5.12 -10.66
CA SER A 4 -1.72 3.76 -10.41
C SER A 4 -1.80 3.39 -8.93
N ILE A 5 -1.03 4.03 -8.05
CA ILE A 5 -1.01 3.71 -6.63
C ILE A 5 -2.28 4.25 -5.96
N HIS A 6 -3.02 3.37 -5.30
CA HIS A 6 -4.24 3.71 -4.58
C HIS A 6 -4.44 2.77 -3.37
N CYS A 7 -5.39 3.13 -2.52
CA CYS A 7 -5.89 2.28 -1.45
C CYS A 7 -7.39 2.03 -1.68
N ARG A 8 -7.83 0.77 -1.64
CA ARG A 8 -9.24 0.41 -1.68
C ARG A 8 -9.61 -0.53 -0.54
N HIS A 9 -10.85 -0.41 -0.11
CA HIS A 9 -11.44 -1.22 0.95
C HIS A 9 -12.43 -2.22 0.38
N SER A 10 -12.35 -3.47 0.83
CA SER A 10 -13.23 -4.57 0.45
C SER A 10 -13.59 -5.36 1.72
N ASP A 11 -14.72 -5.03 2.34
CA ASP A 11 -15.24 -5.62 3.58
C ASP A 11 -14.30 -5.57 4.80
N HIS A 12 -13.43 -6.56 4.96
CA HIS A 12 -12.44 -6.65 6.05
C HIS A 12 -11.01 -6.60 5.51
N LEU A 13 -10.84 -6.26 4.23
CA LEU A 13 -9.57 -6.24 3.53
C LEU A 13 -9.28 -4.84 2.99
N PHE A 14 -8.11 -4.32 3.32
CA PHE A 14 -7.57 -3.11 2.73
C PHE A 14 -6.42 -3.48 1.79
N ILE A 15 -6.49 -2.98 0.57
CA ILE A 15 -5.48 -3.22 -0.46
C ILE A 15 -4.83 -1.90 -0.80
N CYS A 16 -3.51 -1.85 -0.65
CA CYS A 16 -2.68 -0.69 -0.90
C CYS A 16 -1.65 -1.04 -1.97
N GLY A 17 -1.57 -0.27 -3.05
CA GLY A 17 -0.57 -0.50 -4.10
C GLY A 17 -1.06 -0.12 -5.48
N ASP A 18 -0.37 -0.63 -6.50
CA ASP A 18 -0.81 -0.54 -7.90
C ASP A 18 -1.63 -1.77 -8.34
N GLU A 19 -1.68 -2.82 -7.53
CA GLU A 19 -2.35 -4.11 -7.81
C GLU A 19 -1.89 -4.82 -9.10
N VAL A 20 -0.71 -4.45 -9.63
CA VAL A 20 -0.22 -4.93 -10.92
C VAL A 20 1.22 -5.43 -10.83
N LYS A 21 2.04 -4.93 -9.91
CA LYS A 21 3.47 -5.28 -9.82
C LYS A 21 3.84 -5.80 -8.44
N GLU A 22 4.72 -6.79 -8.43
CA GLU A 22 5.33 -7.34 -7.24
C GLU A 22 6.83 -7.04 -7.16
N ILE A 23 7.44 -7.43 -6.05
CA ILE A 23 8.90 -7.36 -5.89
C ILE A 23 9.58 -8.36 -6.82
N SER A 24 10.70 -7.98 -7.38
CA SER A 24 11.55 -8.84 -8.20
C SER A 24 12.98 -8.30 -8.20
N GLU A 25 13.90 -8.99 -8.85
CA GLU A 25 15.28 -8.52 -9.03
C GLU A 25 15.32 -7.13 -9.70
N ASP A 26 14.40 -6.88 -10.65
CA ASP A 26 14.29 -5.59 -11.36
C ASP A 26 13.45 -4.55 -10.59
N LEU A 27 12.65 -5.00 -9.61
CA LEU A 27 11.80 -4.18 -8.75
C LEU A 27 12.09 -4.51 -7.27
N PRO A 28 13.26 -4.10 -6.75
CA PRO A 28 13.68 -4.52 -5.43
C PRO A 28 12.79 -3.92 -4.34
N PRO A 29 12.73 -4.53 -3.14
CA PRO A 29 11.96 -3.99 -2.00
C PRO A 29 12.32 -2.56 -1.58
N LEU A 30 13.52 -2.09 -1.96
CA LEU A 30 14.02 -0.74 -1.69
C LEU A 30 13.63 0.29 -2.77
N ALA A 31 12.90 -0.12 -3.81
CA ALA A 31 12.44 0.80 -4.84
C ALA A 31 11.48 1.87 -4.26
N PRO A 32 11.54 3.13 -4.71
CA PRO A 32 10.73 4.22 -4.15
C PRO A 32 9.23 3.90 -4.09
N ARG A 33 8.72 3.20 -5.11
CA ARG A 33 7.31 2.81 -5.18
C ARG A 33 6.92 1.84 -4.07
N VAL A 34 7.79 0.91 -3.69
CA VAL A 34 7.54 -0.03 -2.59
C VAL A 34 7.50 0.71 -1.26
N GLY A 35 8.44 1.64 -1.05
CA GLY A 35 8.46 2.48 0.15
C GLY A 35 7.19 3.31 0.33
N ILE A 36 6.66 3.90 -0.76
CA ILE A 36 5.38 4.63 -0.75
C ILE A 36 4.24 3.72 -0.31
N VAL A 37 4.13 2.53 -0.90
CA VAL A 37 3.04 1.58 -0.59
C VAL A 37 3.16 1.08 0.85
N ALA A 38 4.37 0.82 1.36
CA ALA A 38 4.59 0.42 2.75
C ALA A 38 4.13 1.49 3.76
N HIS A 39 4.42 2.77 3.50
CA HIS A 39 3.91 3.86 4.34
C HIS A 39 2.38 4.00 4.25
N MET A 40 1.79 3.80 3.07
CA MET A 40 0.33 3.82 2.89
C MET A 40 -0.36 2.69 3.67
N GLN A 41 0.23 1.49 3.66
CA GLN A 41 -0.21 0.36 4.47
C GLN A 41 -0.13 0.68 5.97
N ALA A 42 1.00 1.23 6.43
CA ALA A 42 1.18 1.61 7.83
C ALA A 42 0.15 2.66 8.28
N ASN A 43 -0.10 3.69 7.46
CA ASN A 43 -1.11 4.71 7.75
C ASN A 43 -2.53 4.09 7.81
N THR A 44 -2.85 3.18 6.89
CA THR A 44 -4.14 2.48 6.88
C THR A 44 -4.35 1.67 8.18
N VAL A 45 -3.30 1.00 8.67
CA VAL A 45 -3.36 0.29 9.96
C VAL A 45 -3.64 1.25 11.12
N LEU A 46 -2.97 2.41 11.15
CA LEU A 46 -3.23 3.43 12.17
C LEU A 46 -4.68 3.92 12.11
N GLU A 47 -5.22 4.19 10.93
CA GLU A 47 -6.62 4.59 10.79
C GLU A 47 -7.58 3.52 11.32
N ILE A 48 -7.32 2.24 11.05
CA ILE A 48 -8.16 1.14 11.57
C ILE A 48 -8.12 1.08 13.10
N LEU A 49 -6.92 1.17 13.68
CA LEU A 49 -6.73 1.03 15.13
C LEU A 49 -7.21 2.26 15.91
N LEU A 50 -7.02 3.45 15.35
CA LEU A 50 -7.31 4.72 16.02
C LEU A 50 -8.73 5.23 15.76
N LYS A 51 -9.48 4.68 14.79
CA LYS A 51 -10.88 5.06 14.51
C LYS A 51 -11.86 4.86 15.69
N ASN A 52 -11.44 4.18 16.75
CA ASN A 52 -12.22 3.94 17.96
C ASN A 52 -11.66 4.65 19.22
N LEU A 53 -10.70 5.57 19.05
CA LEU A 53 -10.30 6.55 20.08
C LEU A 53 -11.13 7.83 19.92
#